data_AF-A0A4Y2QHP3-F1
#
_entry.id   AF-A0A4Y2QHP3-F1
#
_cell.length_a   1.000
_cell.length_b   1.000
_cell.length_c   1.000
_cell.angle_alpha   90.00
_cell.angle_beta   90.00
_cell.angle_gamma   90.00
#
_symmetry.space_group_name_H-M   'P 1'
#
loop_
_entity.id
_entity.type
_entity.pdbx_description
1 polymer ?
#
loop_
_entity_poly.entity_id
_entity_poly.type
_entity_poly.pdbx_seq_one_letter_code
_entity_poly.pdbx_strand_id
1 'polypeptide(L)'
;MIYCLMCQSIWKIINRLTEEIKVCPVKKFTVSKQVAFLEKISKIKEIVFYVQNLFSQPSLLLTTAQFGVCIVSLSLLSSLPSEFVFNFILILQFSNSCGGILALFWIVGGLPVAANRFRKAFREKLLQRMMYHRKKDEVCFEKVLFEKGDFVLSSCGIFDFQRNSILVLVGTLLSYTIYLVSWHKI
;
A
#
# COMPACT_ATOMS: atom_id res chain seq x y z
N MET A 1 -10.65 -0.23 -9.63
CA MET A 1 -10.94 1.17 -9.23
C MET A 1 -11.56 1.30 -7.84
N ILE A 2 -12.67 0.61 -7.51
CA ILE A 2 -13.35 0.74 -6.20
C ILE A 2 -12.43 0.41 -5.02
N TYR A 3 -11.65 -0.66 -5.11
CA TYR A 3 -10.66 -1.04 -4.10
C TYR A 3 -9.65 0.09 -3.80
N CYS A 4 -9.11 0.75 -4.84
CA CYS A 4 -8.22 1.88 -4.69
C CYS A 4 -8.89 3.07 -4.01
N LEU A 5 -10.16 3.37 -4.35
CA LEU A 5 -10.92 4.47 -3.74
C LEU A 5 -11.19 4.23 -2.24
N MET A 6 -11.52 3.00 -1.88
CA MET A 6 -11.67 2.59 -0.48
C MET A 6 -10.34 2.75 0.27
N CYS A 7 -9.24 2.23 -0.29
CA CYS A 7 -7.90 2.37 0.30
C CYS A 7 -7.48 3.84 0.44
N GLN A 8 -7.75 4.69 -0.54
CA GLN A 8 -7.48 6.13 -0.47
C GLN A 8 -8.31 6.83 0.62
N SER A 9 -9.58 6.49 0.76
CA SER A 9 -10.45 7.05 1.80
C SER A 9 -9.92 6.70 3.19
N ILE A 10 -9.56 5.43 3.40
CA ILE A 10 -8.96 4.97 4.67
C ILE A 10 -7.62 5.67 4.91
N TRP A 11 -6.78 5.78 3.89
CA TRP A 11 -5.50 6.48 3.96
C TRP A 11 -5.67 7.94 4.42
N LYS A 12 -6.67 8.66 3.88
CA LYS A 12 -6.98 10.04 4.29
C LYS A 12 -7.40 10.12 5.76
N ILE A 13 -8.21 9.16 6.23
CA ILE A 13 -8.65 9.09 7.63
C ILE A 13 -7.45 8.87 8.56
N ILE A 14 -6.58 7.90 8.25
CA ILE A 14 -5.38 7.61 9.05
C ILE A 14 -4.45 8.83 9.11
N ASN A 15 -4.24 9.52 7.99
CA ASN A 15 -3.41 10.73 7.97
C ASN A 15 -4.02 11.85 8.79
N ARG A 16 -5.34 12.07 8.70
CA ARG A 16 -6.02 13.07 9.54
C ARG A 16 -5.83 12.77 11.02
N LEU A 17 -6.01 11.52 11.45
CA LEU A 17 -5.76 11.10 12.82
C LEU A 17 -4.29 11.30 13.23
N THR A 18 -3.35 11.05 12.31
CA THR A 18 -1.92 11.26 12.55
C THR A 18 -1.62 12.74 12.82
N GLU A 19 -2.18 13.65 12.02
CA GLU A 19 -2.01 15.09 12.21
C GLU A 19 -2.71 15.58 13.49
N GLU A 20 -3.90 15.06 13.82
CA GLU A 20 -4.59 15.36 15.09
C GLU A 20 -3.71 15.01 16.31
N ILE A 21 -2.97 13.89 16.27
CA ILE A 21 -2.04 13.50 17.34
C ILE A 21 -0.85 14.45 17.43
N LYS A 22 -0.25 14.80 16.29
CA LYS A 22 0.92 15.69 16.24
C LYS A 22 0.60 17.05 16.85
N VAL A 23 -0.53 17.64 16.44
CA VAL A 23 -0.97 18.97 16.88
C VAL A 23 -1.51 18.97 18.31
N CYS A 24 -2.02 17.84 18.82
CA CYS A 24 -2.55 17.77 20.18
C CYS A 24 -1.47 18.15 21.22
N PRO A 25 -1.70 19.11 22.14
CA PRO A 25 -0.72 19.40 23.18
C PRO A 25 -0.64 18.24 24.19
N VAL A 26 0.55 18.02 24.75
CA VAL A 26 0.84 16.91 25.68
C VAL A 26 -0.11 16.92 26.89
N LYS A 27 -0.43 18.10 27.43
CA LYS A 27 -1.37 18.27 28.55
C LYS A 27 -2.79 17.76 28.26
N LYS A 28 -3.23 17.82 26.99
CA LYS A 28 -4.58 17.38 26.57
C LYS A 28 -4.59 15.94 26.06
N PHE A 29 -3.45 15.26 26.02
CA PHE A 29 -3.33 13.88 25.53
C PHE A 29 -3.58 12.88 26.66
N THR A 30 -4.75 12.97 27.30
CA THR A 30 -5.14 12.16 28.46
C THR A 30 -5.34 10.68 28.11
N VAL A 31 -5.45 9.80 29.11
CA VAL A 31 -5.70 8.36 28.91
C VAL A 31 -7.01 8.13 28.16
N SER A 32 -8.07 8.88 28.50
CA SER A 32 -9.34 8.85 27.77
C SER A 32 -9.17 9.20 26.29
N LYS A 33 -8.31 10.17 25.96
CA LYS A 33 -8.04 10.58 24.59
C LYS A 33 -7.20 9.55 23.84
N GLN A 34 -6.25 8.90 24.52
CA GLN A 34 -5.48 7.78 23.98
C GLN A 34 -6.39 6.61 23.59
N VAL A 35 -7.28 6.20 24.51
CA VAL A 35 -8.27 5.15 24.25
C VAL A 35 -9.17 5.51 23.07
N ALA A 36 -9.64 6.77 22.99
CA ALA A 36 -10.46 7.22 21.86
C ALA A 36 -9.73 7.13 20.50
N PHE A 37 -8.43 7.46 20.45
CA PHE A 37 -7.63 7.28 19.23
C PHE A 37 -7.43 5.79 18.89
N LEU A 38 -7.21 4.95 19.91
CA LEU A 38 -7.04 3.51 19.74
C LEU A 38 -8.35 2.82 19.28
N GLU A 39 -9.50 3.26 19.78
CA GLU A 39 -10.79 2.75 19.34
C GLU A 39 -11.05 3.09 17.87
N LYS A 40 -10.76 4.34 17.47
CA LYS A 40 -10.86 4.76 16.06
C LYS A 40 -9.93 3.95 15.15
N ILE A 41 -8.67 3.73 15.56
CA ILE A 41 -7.74 2.95 14.73
C ILE A 41 -8.13 1.46 14.69
N SER A 42 -8.73 0.92 15.75
CA SER A 42 -9.25 -0.45 15.77
C SER A 42 -10.38 -0.65 14.76
N LYS A 43 -11.37 0.26 14.74
CA LYS A 43 -12.45 0.24 13.75
C LYS A 43 -11.91 0.36 12.33
N ILE A 44 -10.87 1.17 12.11
CA ILE A 44 -10.20 1.27 10.82
C ILE A 44 -9.53 -0.06 10.44
N LYS A 45 -8.86 -0.75 11.37
CA LYS A 45 -8.27 -2.07 11.11
C LYS A 45 -9.32 -3.07 10.65
N GLU A 46 -10.48 -3.11 11.30
CA GLU A 46 -11.58 -3.99 10.90
C GLU A 46 -12.06 -3.67 9.48
N ILE A 47 -12.29 -2.38 9.15
CA ILE A 47 -12.68 -1.97 7.80
C ILE A 47 -11.63 -2.38 6.77
N VAL A 48 -10.35 -2.18 7.07
CA VAL A 48 -9.24 -2.60 6.20
C VAL A 48 -9.27 -4.10 5.98
N PHE A 49 -9.47 -4.88 7.03
CA PHE A 49 -9.57 -6.34 6.95
C PHE A 49 -10.74 -6.78 6.06
N TYR A 50 -11.93 -6.19 6.22
CA TYR A 50 -13.08 -6.48 5.36
C TYR A 50 -12.81 -6.12 3.89
N VAL A 51 -12.26 -4.93 3.65
CA VAL A 51 -11.92 -4.47 2.29
C VAL A 51 -10.87 -5.39 1.66
N GLN A 52 -9.86 -5.81 2.43
CA GLN A 52 -8.86 -6.76 1.94
C GLN A 52 -9.50 -8.11 1.62
N ASN A 53 -10.33 -8.66 2.50
CA ASN A 53 -10.92 -9.97 2.29
C ASN A 53 -11.82 -9.99 1.05
N LEU A 54 -12.67 -8.97 0.88
CA LEU A 54 -13.57 -8.83 -0.26
C LEU A 54 -12.85 -8.66 -1.60
N PHE A 55 -11.74 -7.91 -1.62
CA PHE A 55 -11.06 -7.54 -2.86
C PHE A 55 -9.77 -8.30 -3.12
N SER A 56 -9.33 -9.18 -2.20
CA SER A 56 -8.09 -9.96 -2.35
C SER A 56 -8.07 -10.75 -3.65
N GLN A 57 -9.02 -11.67 -3.84
CA GLN A 57 -9.09 -12.53 -5.01
C GLN A 57 -9.37 -11.74 -6.32
N PRO A 58 -10.32 -10.78 -6.37
CA PRO A 58 -10.52 -9.95 -7.57
C PRO A 58 -9.28 -9.12 -7.94
N SER A 59 -8.56 -8.58 -6.94
CA SER A 59 -7.37 -7.76 -7.20
C SER A 59 -6.19 -8.60 -7.70
N LEU A 60 -6.03 -9.84 -7.23
CA LEU A 60 -5.06 -10.79 -7.75
C LEU A 60 -5.33 -11.07 -9.23
N LEU A 61 -6.54 -11.52 -9.58
CA LEU A 61 -6.91 -11.87 -10.94
C LEU A 61 -6.74 -10.68 -11.90
N LEU A 62 -7.16 -9.50 -11.48
CA LEU A 62 -7.00 -8.29 -12.27
C LEU A 62 -5.52 -7.94 -12.48
N THR A 63 -4.70 -8.01 -11.44
CA THR A 63 -3.26 -7.70 -11.54
C THR A 63 -2.55 -8.69 -12.45
N THR A 64 -2.84 -9.99 -12.33
CA THR A 64 -2.29 -11.04 -13.19
C THR A 64 -2.71 -10.85 -14.65
N ALA A 65 -3.97 -10.52 -14.90
CA ALA A 65 -4.46 -10.25 -16.25
C ALA A 65 -3.75 -9.05 -16.89
N GLN A 66 -3.63 -7.94 -16.16
CA GLN A 66 -2.93 -6.74 -16.63
C GLN A 66 -1.44 -7.00 -16.86
N PHE A 67 -0.81 -7.80 -16.00
CA PHE A 67 0.60 -8.18 -16.17
C PHE A 67 0.80 -9.06 -17.40
N GLY A 68 -0.12 -9.99 -17.66
CA GLY A 68 -0.13 -10.79 -18.88
C GLY A 68 -0.23 -9.91 -20.13
N VAL A 69 -1.11 -8.89 -20.12
CA VAL A 69 -1.20 -7.92 -21.22
C VAL A 69 0.13 -7.19 -21.43
N CYS A 70 0.82 -6.77 -20.36
CA CYS A 70 2.15 -6.17 -20.47
C CYS A 70 3.16 -7.09 -21.17
N ILE A 71 3.20 -8.37 -20.80
CA ILE A 71 4.11 -9.35 -21.41
C ILE A 71 3.77 -9.58 -22.89
N VAL A 72 2.49 -9.76 -23.22
CA VAL A 72 2.06 -10.00 -24.60
C VAL A 72 2.35 -8.79 -25.48
N SER A 73 2.02 -7.57 -25.03
CA SER A 73 2.31 -6.35 -25.77
C SER A 73 3.82 -6.17 -26.00
N LEU A 74 4.65 -6.45 -25.00
CA LEU A 74 6.10 -6.39 -25.12
C LEU A 74 6.65 -7.44 -26.09
N SER A 75 6.13 -8.66 -26.02
CA SER A 75 6.54 -9.77 -26.90
C SER A 75 6.20 -9.47 -28.37
N LEU A 76 4.99 -8.97 -28.64
CA LEU A 76 4.56 -8.59 -29.99
C LEU A 76 5.39 -7.43 -30.55
N LEU A 77 5.69 -6.43 -29.71
CA LEU A 77 6.55 -5.30 -30.09
C LEU A 77 7.97 -5.75 -30.48
N SER A 78 8.47 -6.82 -29.86
CA SER A 78 9.83 -7.33 -30.09
C SER A 78 9.97 -8.33 -31.24
N SER A 79 8.87 -8.97 -31.67
CA SER A 79 8.91 -10.16 -32.56
C SER A 79 8.40 -9.89 -33.97
N LEU A 80 7.55 -8.89 -34.17
CA LEU A 80 6.91 -8.64 -35.46
C LEU A 80 7.40 -7.32 -36.07
N PRO A 81 7.90 -7.31 -37.31
CA PRO A 81 8.04 -6.08 -38.07
C PRO A 81 6.63 -5.58 -38.42
N SER A 82 6.08 -4.73 -37.55
CA SER A 82 4.71 -4.23 -37.72
C SER A 82 4.70 -2.76 -38.15
N GLU A 83 3.62 -2.36 -38.81
CA GLU A 83 3.38 -0.97 -39.18
C GLU A 83 3.38 -0.04 -37.96
N PHE A 84 3.72 1.23 -38.20
CA PHE A 84 3.79 2.27 -37.17
C PHE A 84 2.50 2.36 -36.32
N VAL A 85 1.34 2.24 -36.94
CA VAL A 85 0.03 2.30 -36.25
C VAL A 85 -0.14 1.13 -35.27
N PHE A 86 0.26 -0.09 -35.67
CA PHE A 86 0.16 -1.27 -34.81
C PHE A 86 1.09 -1.16 -33.61
N ASN A 87 2.33 -0.73 -33.83
CA ASN A 87 3.29 -0.46 -32.75
C ASN A 87 2.77 0.59 -31.76
N PHE A 88 2.17 1.67 -32.26
CA PHE A 88 1.61 2.71 -31.42
C PHE A 88 0.48 2.19 -30.52
N ILE A 89 -0.41 1.35 -31.06
CA ILE A 89 -1.49 0.71 -30.29
C ILE A 89 -0.91 -0.19 -29.19
N LEU A 90 0.11 -0.99 -29.50
CA LEU A 90 0.76 -1.86 -28.51
C LEU A 90 1.43 -1.06 -27.38
N ILE A 91 2.10 0.04 -27.70
CA ILE A 91 2.73 0.92 -26.71
C ILE A 91 1.69 1.54 -25.79
N LEU A 92 0.56 2.02 -26.34
CA LEU A 92 -0.53 2.56 -25.53
C LEU A 92 -1.14 1.50 -24.61
N GLN A 93 -1.37 0.30 -25.11
CA GLN A 93 -1.92 -0.80 -24.33
C GLN A 93 -0.98 -1.25 -23.21
N PHE A 94 0.32 -1.34 -23.50
CA PHE A 94 1.35 -1.60 -22.51
C PHE A 94 1.37 -0.52 -21.43
N SER A 95 1.38 0.74 -21.83
CA SER A 95 1.43 1.89 -20.92
C SER A 95 0.21 1.96 -20.01
N ASN A 96 -0.99 1.72 -20.57
CA ASN A 96 -2.22 1.69 -19.80
C ASN A 96 -2.23 0.56 -18.77
N SER A 97 -1.82 -0.64 -19.17
CA SER A 97 -1.82 -1.82 -18.29
C SER A 97 -0.78 -1.68 -17.18
N CYS A 98 0.44 -1.26 -17.54
CA CYS A 98 1.53 -1.00 -16.60
C CYS A 98 1.16 0.14 -15.63
N GLY A 99 0.61 1.24 -16.15
CA GLY A 99 0.15 2.38 -15.35
C GLY A 99 -0.95 1.98 -14.36
N GLY A 100 -1.91 1.15 -14.77
CA GLY A 100 -2.97 0.64 -13.90
C GLY A 100 -2.42 -0.20 -12.73
N ILE A 101 -1.47 -1.09 -13.02
CA ILE A 101 -0.80 -1.91 -12.00
C ILE A 101 0.01 -1.02 -11.04
N LEU A 102 0.80 -0.08 -11.57
CA LEU A 102 1.60 0.84 -10.76
C LEU A 102 0.72 1.69 -9.83
N ALA A 103 -0.37 2.24 -10.35
CA ALA A 103 -1.32 3.02 -9.56
C ALA A 103 -1.95 2.18 -8.43
N LEU A 104 -2.32 0.93 -8.73
CA LEU A 104 -2.84 -0.02 -7.74
C LEU A 104 -1.82 -0.26 -6.62
N PHE A 105 -0.59 -0.65 -6.96
CA PHE A 105 0.47 -0.87 -5.96
C PHE A 105 0.80 0.38 -5.16
N TRP A 106 0.81 1.56 -5.79
CA TRP A 106 1.14 2.81 -5.12
C TRP A 106 0.10 3.22 -4.08
N ILE A 107 -1.18 3.10 -4.44
CA ILE A 107 -2.30 3.46 -3.56
C ILE A 107 -2.45 2.45 -2.43
N VAL A 108 -2.51 1.17 -2.77
CA VAL A 108 -2.74 0.07 -1.82
C VAL A 108 -1.53 -0.06 -0.89
N GLY A 109 -0.32 -0.05 -1.44
CA GLY A 109 0.92 -0.05 -0.66
C GLY A 109 1.21 1.25 0.08
N GLY A 110 0.44 2.32 -0.18
CA GLY A 110 0.49 3.56 0.60
C GLY A 110 -0.18 3.45 1.98
N LEU A 111 -1.13 2.52 2.14
CA LEU A 111 -1.88 2.34 3.38
C LEU A 111 -1.04 1.82 4.56
N PRO A 112 -0.22 0.75 4.43
CA PRO A 112 0.68 0.32 5.50
C PRO A 112 1.64 1.42 5.93
N VAL A 113 2.13 2.22 4.97
CA VAL A 113 3.03 3.35 5.24
C VAL A 113 2.34 4.44 6.08
N ALA A 114 1.08 4.75 5.79
CA ALA A 114 0.30 5.70 6.59
C ALA A 114 0.02 5.16 8.00
N ALA A 115 -0.35 3.90 8.13
CA ALA A 115 -0.56 3.26 9.42
C ALA A 115 0.71 3.24 10.29
N ASN A 116 1.87 2.97 9.69
CA ASN A 116 3.15 3.05 10.39
C ASN A 116 3.50 4.47 10.84
N ARG A 117 3.20 5.49 10.01
CA ARG A 117 3.36 6.89 10.41
C ARG A 117 2.47 7.27 11.59
N PHE A 118 1.21 6.82 11.60
CA PHE A 118 0.32 6.99 12.74
C PHE A 118 0.92 6.38 14.01
N ARG A 119 1.37 5.11 13.95
CA ARG A 119 1.99 4.41 15.10
C ARG A 119 3.21 5.16 15.63
N LYS A 120 4.06 5.66 14.73
CA LYS A 120 5.25 6.44 15.09
C LYS A 120 4.86 7.73 15.80
N ALA A 121 3.95 8.51 15.22
CA ALA A 121 3.47 9.77 15.82
C ALA A 121 2.80 9.54 17.17
N PHE A 122 1.98 8.51 17.31
CA PHE A 122 1.35 8.14 18.59
C PHE A 122 2.39 7.77 19.64
N ARG A 123 3.41 6.96 19.28
CA ARG A 123 4.50 6.57 20.18
C ARG A 123 5.33 7.76 20.63
N GLU A 124 5.73 8.63 19.71
CA GLU A 124 6.46 9.86 20.02
C GLU A 124 5.66 10.73 20.99
N LYS A 125 4.34 10.85 20.79
CA LYS A 125 3.47 11.61 21.69
C LYS A 125 3.33 10.99 23.08
N LEU A 126 3.24 9.68 23.13
CA LEU A 126 3.17 8.92 24.38
C LEU A 126 4.47 9.09 25.19
N LEU A 127 5.64 9.00 24.53
CA LEU A 127 6.94 9.28 25.15
C LEU A 127 7.04 10.71 25.68
N GLN A 128 6.61 11.72 24.89
CA GLN A 128 6.58 13.11 25.33
C GLN A 128 5.71 13.30 26.59
N ARG A 129 4.58 12.59 26.67
CA ARG A 129 3.72 12.63 27.85
C ARG A 129 4.37 11.99 29.08
N MET A 130 5.00 10.84 28.92
CA MET A 130 5.72 10.18 30.03
C MET A 130 6.84 11.07 30.59
N MET A 131 7.59 11.74 29.72
CA MET A 131 8.61 12.71 30.13
C MET A 131 8.01 13.92 30.87
N TYR A 132 6.81 14.37 30.46
CA TYR A 132 6.12 15.50 31.08
C TYR A 132 5.47 15.16 32.43
N HIS A 133 4.89 13.95 32.57
CA HIS A 133 4.21 13.48 33.80
C HIS A 133 5.10 12.51 34.60
N ARG A 134 6.35 12.88 34.92
CA ARG A 134 7.40 12.04 35.54
C ARG A 134 7.04 11.26 36.84
N LYS A 135 5.79 11.26 37.33
CA LYS A 135 5.34 10.47 38.49
C LYS A 135 3.96 9.82 38.27
N LYS A 136 3.98 8.49 38.45
CA LYS A 136 2.91 7.56 38.84
C LYS A 136 1.81 7.23 37.81
N ASP A 137 1.74 5.93 37.52
CA ASP A 137 0.53 5.16 37.23
C ASP A 137 -0.24 5.46 35.94
N GLU A 138 0.44 5.70 34.83
CA GLU A 138 -0.21 5.58 33.52
C GLU A 138 0.04 4.21 32.90
N VAL A 139 -1.07 3.48 32.68
CA VAL A 139 -1.13 2.20 31.98
C VAL A 139 -0.28 2.28 30.71
N CYS A 140 0.77 1.47 30.65
CA CYS A 140 1.70 1.49 29.56
C CYS A 140 1.06 0.86 28.30
N PHE A 141 0.35 1.67 27.50
CA PHE A 141 -0.20 1.31 26.18
C PHE A 141 0.88 0.87 25.18
N GLU A 142 2.14 1.02 25.56
CA GLU A 142 3.29 0.48 24.85
C GLU A 142 3.05 -0.99 24.47
N LYS A 143 2.61 -1.85 25.40
CA LYS A 143 2.35 -3.28 25.10
C LYS A 143 1.25 -3.50 24.04
N VAL A 144 0.18 -2.69 24.02
CA VAL A 144 -0.93 -2.79 23.05
C VAL A 144 -0.51 -2.32 21.65
N LEU A 145 0.50 -1.44 21.55
CA LEU A 145 1.07 -0.99 20.28
C LEU A 145 2.21 -1.87 19.76
N PHE A 146 2.85 -2.63 20.64
CA PHE A 146 3.89 -3.60 20.30
C PHE A 146 3.35 -4.90 19.73
N GLU A 147 2.04 -5.15 19.85
CA GLU A 147 1.37 -6.21 19.11
C GLU A 147 1.29 -5.82 17.62
N LYS A 148 2.32 -6.28 16.91
CA LYS A 148 2.64 -6.11 15.50
C LYS A 148 1.56 -6.77 14.63
N GLY A 149 0.34 -6.25 14.68
CA GLY A 149 -0.74 -6.62 13.76
C GLY A 149 -0.61 -5.78 12.50
N ASP A 150 0.21 -6.26 11.58
CA ASP A 150 0.65 -5.53 10.39
C ASP A 150 -0.53 -5.18 9.50
N PHE A 151 -0.66 -3.90 9.12
CA PHE A 151 -1.58 -3.45 8.06
C PHE A 151 -1.04 -3.90 6.69
N VAL A 152 -0.69 -5.18 6.56
CA VAL A 152 -0.18 -5.76 5.33
C VAL A 152 -1.39 -6.16 4.51
N LEU A 153 -1.73 -5.28 3.57
CA LEU A 153 -2.65 -5.59 2.49
C LEU A 153 -1.95 -6.61 1.60
N SER A 154 -2.46 -7.83 1.60
CA SER A 154 -1.97 -8.96 0.82
C SER A 154 -3.07 -9.45 -0.11
N SER A 155 -2.68 -9.76 -1.34
CA SER A 155 -3.53 -10.41 -2.32
C SER A 155 -3.51 -11.91 -2.06
N CYS A 156 -4.55 -12.41 -1.38
CA CYS A 156 -4.75 -13.84 -1.08
C CYS A 156 -3.60 -14.51 -0.28
N GLY A 157 -2.75 -13.72 0.39
CA GLY A 157 -1.57 -14.22 1.11
C GLY A 157 -0.39 -14.61 0.22
N ILE A 158 -0.47 -14.37 -1.10
CA ILE A 158 0.55 -14.73 -2.09
C ILE A 158 1.45 -13.53 -2.41
N PHE A 159 0.88 -12.32 -2.45
CA PHE A 159 1.60 -11.08 -2.74
C PHE A 159 1.23 -9.98 -1.76
N ASP A 160 2.23 -9.48 -1.04
CA ASP A 160 2.05 -8.27 -0.24
C ASP A 160 2.10 -7.04 -1.14
N PHE A 161 1.08 -6.19 -1.06
CA PHE A 161 1.07 -4.89 -1.71
C PHE A 161 1.97 -3.94 -0.94
N GLN A 162 3.29 -4.09 -1.09
CA GLN A 162 4.27 -3.14 -0.61
C GLN A 162 4.77 -2.29 -1.78
N ARG A 163 5.27 -1.08 -1.49
CA ARG A 163 5.92 -0.25 -2.53
C ARG A 163 7.13 -0.94 -3.16
N ASN A 164 7.78 -1.85 -2.43
CA ASN A 164 8.90 -2.66 -2.94
C ASN A 164 8.45 -3.65 -4.04
N SER A 165 7.18 -4.05 -4.05
CA SER A 165 6.62 -4.92 -5.10
C SER A 165 6.63 -4.23 -6.48
N ILE A 166 6.69 -2.89 -6.53
CA ILE A 166 6.89 -2.13 -7.76
C ILE A 166 8.27 -2.43 -8.36
N LEU A 167 9.32 -2.49 -7.54
CA LEU A 167 10.67 -2.79 -8.00
C LEU A 167 10.78 -4.23 -8.53
N VAL A 168 10.11 -5.17 -7.87
CA VAL A 168 10.00 -6.55 -8.37
C VAL A 168 9.33 -6.56 -9.74
N LEU A 169 8.24 -5.80 -9.91
CA LEU A 169 7.51 -5.73 -11.18
C LEU A 169 8.35 -5.11 -12.29
N VAL A 170 9.04 -4.00 -12.01
CA VAL A 170 9.99 -3.38 -12.95
C VAL A 170 11.12 -4.34 -13.32
N GLY A 171 11.70 -5.04 -12.33
CA GLY A 171 12.76 -6.02 -12.54
C GLY A 171 12.31 -7.21 -13.41
N THR A 172 11.10 -7.73 -13.18
CA THR A 172 10.55 -8.80 -14.01
C THR A 172 10.30 -8.34 -15.45
N LEU A 173 9.72 -7.15 -15.66
CA LEU A 173 9.53 -6.60 -16.99
C LEU A 173 10.87 -6.41 -17.72
N LEU A 174 11.88 -5.84 -17.04
CA LEU A 174 13.22 -5.69 -17.60
C LEU A 174 13.86 -7.04 -17.97
N SER A 175 13.71 -8.05 -17.10
CA SER A 175 14.24 -9.40 -17.35
C SER A 175 13.59 -10.03 -18.58
N TYR A 176 12.27 -9.90 -18.73
CA TYR A 176 11.55 -10.37 -19.92
C TYR A 176 11.98 -9.61 -21.18
N THR A 177 12.15 -8.29 -21.11
CA THR A 177 12.67 -7.51 -22.26
C THR A 177 14.05 -7.99 -22.68
N ILE A 178 14.96 -8.19 -21.72
CA ILE A 178 16.33 -8.67 -21.99
C ILE A 178 16.28 -10.08 -22.60
N TYR A 179 15.46 -10.97 -22.04
CA TYR A 179 15.28 -12.32 -22.56
C TYR A 179 14.77 -12.32 -24.00
N LEU A 180 13.73 -11.53 -24.29
CA LEU A 180 13.15 -11.41 -25.64
C LEU A 180 14.15 -10.85 -26.65
N VAL A 181 14.89 -9.79 -26.27
CA VAL A 181 15.94 -9.20 -27.13
C VAL A 181 17.09 -10.18 -27.36
N SER A 182 17.47 -10.95 -26.35
CA SER A 182 18.50 -11.99 -26.47
C SER A 182 18.06 -13.13 -27.37
N TRP A 183 16.79 -13.51 -27.33
CA TRP A 183 16.27 -14.61 -28.13
C TRP A 183 16.09 -14.22 -29.60
N HIS A 184 15.77 -12.96 -29.89
CA HIS A 184 15.66 -12.46 -31.27
C HIS A 184 17.01 -12.28 -31.98
N LYS A 185 18.14 -12.30 -31.25
CA LYS A 185 19.50 -12.22 -31.79
C LYS A 185 20.14 -13.58 -32.13
N ILE A 186 19.48 -14.69 -31.78
CA ILE A 186 19.88 -16.07 -32.11
C ILE A 186 19.09 -16.53 -33.33
#